data_AF-A0A450WNV7-F1
#
_entry.id   AF-A0A450WNV7-F1
#
_cell.length_a   1.000
_cell.length_b   1.000
_cell.length_c   1.000
_cell.angle_alpha   90.00
_cell.angle_beta   90.00
_cell.angle_gamma   90.00
#
_symmetry.space_group_name_H-M   'P 1'
#
loop_
_entity.id
_entity.type
_entity.pdbx_description
1 polymer ?
#
loop_
_entity_poly.entity_id
_entity_poly.type
_entity_poly.pdbx_seq_one_letter_code
_entity_poly.pdbx_strand_id
1 'polypeptide(L)'
;MADETERKNKYQSNRWIEFREELIELDGGACVRCGRRRDDGAVLQVHHKEYLKGKAPWEYPFGFFETLCRRCHAEEHGKIRPESGWEYVGEDDLGGLYGNCERCATEIRYVFFVQHPKWEPMAVGTICCDDLTGTKLASDKRKYDDRLKRFLKSNRWSEENGSHSIKQKRIVIQVSPISGGYRLKMNNTDGKETYETWQAAKTRAFDFIESGDADRFFEKSARHPQRPR
;
A
#
# COMPACT_ATOMS: atom_id res chain seq x y z
N MET A 1 -2.24 -31.77 33.43
CA MET A 1 -0.89 -31.46 32.95
C MET A 1 -0.37 -32.74 32.30
N ALA A 2 -0.51 -32.87 30.98
CA ALA A 2 -0.01 -34.03 30.26
C ALA A 2 1.43 -33.74 29.81
N ASP A 3 2.29 -34.69 30.15
CA ASP A 3 3.73 -34.75 30.01
C ASP A 3 4.25 -34.30 28.63
N GLU A 4 5.16 -33.31 28.61
CA GLU A 4 5.83 -32.79 27.40
C GLU A 4 6.64 -33.88 26.66
N THR A 5 6.96 -34.98 27.33
CA THR A 5 7.74 -36.09 26.78
C THR A 5 6.93 -36.95 25.79
N GLU A 6 5.61 -37.03 25.94
CA GLU A 6 4.71 -37.83 25.09
C GLU A 6 4.41 -37.18 23.72
N ARG A 7 4.60 -35.85 23.62
CA ARG A 7 4.43 -35.07 22.37
C ARG A 7 5.58 -35.25 21.38
N LYS A 8 6.80 -35.56 21.85
CA LYS A 8 8.02 -35.59 21.02
C LYS A 8 8.11 -36.78 20.06
N ASN A 9 7.29 -37.83 20.22
CA ASN A 9 7.47 -39.09 19.46
C ASN A 9 6.44 -39.33 18.33
N LYS A 10 5.31 -38.60 18.30
CA LYS A 10 4.25 -38.83 17.29
C LYS A 10 4.66 -38.38 15.88
N TYR A 11 5.42 -37.30 15.78
CA TYR A 11 5.91 -36.75 14.50
C TYR A 11 7.10 -37.52 13.90
N GLN A 12 7.59 -38.56 14.60
CA GLN A 12 8.62 -39.48 14.10
C GLN A 12 8.04 -40.86 13.74
N SER A 13 6.74 -41.07 13.99
CA SER A 13 6.08 -42.32 13.64
C SER A 13 5.94 -42.49 12.11
N ASN A 14 6.04 -43.72 11.62
CA ASN A 14 5.82 -44.02 10.19
C ASN A 14 4.48 -43.49 9.69
N ARG A 15 3.45 -43.54 10.53
CA ARG A 15 2.11 -43.03 10.20
C ARG A 15 2.09 -41.54 9.92
N TRP A 16 2.87 -40.74 10.65
CA TRP A 16 3.02 -39.31 10.35
C TRP A 16 3.85 -39.07 9.10
N ILE A 17 4.91 -39.87 8.88
CA ILE A 17 5.76 -39.75 7.70
C ILE A 17 4.96 -40.04 6.42
N GLU A 18 4.21 -41.13 6.39
CA GLU A 18 3.33 -41.53 5.28
C GLU A 18 2.26 -40.46 5.02
N PHE A 19 1.53 -40.04 6.05
CA PHE A 19 0.52 -38.98 5.94
C PHE A 19 1.10 -37.66 5.43
N ARG A 20 2.31 -37.30 5.91
CA ARG A 20 3.01 -36.10 5.45
C ARG A 20 3.36 -36.19 3.98
N GLU A 21 3.84 -37.32 3.49
CA GLU A 21 4.16 -37.49 2.07
C GLU A 21 2.89 -37.47 1.20
N GLU A 22 1.80 -38.12 1.62
CA GLU A 22 0.51 -38.08 0.91
C GLU A 22 0.00 -36.64 0.71
N LEU A 23 0.06 -35.81 1.76
CA LEU A 23 -0.30 -34.40 1.66
C LEU A 23 0.60 -33.61 0.71
N ILE A 24 1.91 -33.85 0.75
CA ILE A 24 2.85 -33.14 -0.12
C ILE A 24 2.64 -33.54 -1.58
N GLU A 25 2.36 -34.81 -1.84
CA GLU A 25 2.02 -35.31 -3.18
C GLU A 25 0.70 -34.71 -3.69
N LEU A 26 -0.32 -34.63 -2.83
CA LEU A 26 -1.59 -33.98 -3.13
C LEU A 26 -1.41 -32.51 -3.53
N ASP A 27 -0.51 -31.80 -2.84
CA ASP A 27 -0.15 -30.41 -3.13
C ASP A 27 0.89 -30.27 -4.29
N GLY A 28 1.12 -31.35 -5.06
CA GLY A 28 1.98 -31.33 -6.25
C GLY A 28 3.48 -31.16 -5.97
N GLY A 29 3.90 -31.49 -4.75
CA GLY A 29 5.29 -31.35 -4.30
C GLY A 29 5.73 -29.88 -4.17
N ALA A 30 4.79 -28.97 -3.87
CA ALA A 30 5.05 -27.54 -3.81
C ALA A 30 4.53 -26.89 -2.51
N CYS A 31 5.18 -25.80 -2.11
CA CYS A 31 4.66 -24.93 -1.06
C CYS A 31 3.37 -24.25 -1.54
N VAL A 32 2.25 -24.41 -0.83
CA VAL A 32 0.95 -23.86 -1.25
C VAL A 32 0.89 -22.32 -1.20
N ARG A 33 1.83 -21.67 -0.50
CA ARG A 33 1.88 -20.20 -0.39
C ARG A 33 2.79 -19.53 -1.41
N CYS A 34 3.98 -20.10 -1.67
CA CYS A 34 4.98 -19.46 -2.53
C CYS A 34 5.37 -20.26 -3.77
N GLY A 35 4.81 -21.46 -3.96
CA GLY A 35 5.03 -22.29 -5.14
C GLY A 35 6.39 -23.00 -5.21
N ARG A 36 7.36 -22.70 -4.32
CA ARG A 36 8.66 -23.40 -4.31
C ARG A 36 8.48 -24.91 -4.19
N ARG A 37 9.14 -25.66 -5.06
CA ARG A 37 8.97 -27.11 -5.19
C ARG A 37 10.10 -27.88 -4.53
N ARG A 38 9.82 -29.14 -4.18
CA ARG A 38 10.85 -30.07 -3.71
C ARG A 38 11.96 -30.27 -4.74
N ASP A 39 11.60 -30.29 -6.02
CA ASP A 39 12.52 -30.43 -7.16
C ASP A 39 13.49 -29.25 -7.29
N ASP A 40 13.10 -28.06 -6.80
CA ASP A 40 13.95 -26.87 -6.72
C ASP A 40 14.84 -26.87 -5.44
N GLY A 41 14.86 -28.00 -4.72
CA GLY A 41 15.58 -28.16 -3.45
C GLY A 41 14.83 -27.62 -2.22
N ALA A 42 13.55 -27.27 -2.33
CA ALA A 42 12.79 -26.78 -1.18
C ALA A 42 12.48 -27.90 -0.19
N VAL A 43 12.79 -27.68 1.09
CA VAL A 43 12.35 -28.57 2.16
C VAL A 43 10.91 -28.20 2.56
N LEU A 44 9.98 -29.10 2.25
CA LEU A 44 8.56 -28.96 2.54
C LEU A 44 8.20 -29.55 3.90
N GLN A 45 7.26 -28.92 4.59
CA GLN A 45 6.76 -29.29 5.91
C GLN A 45 5.23 -29.18 5.89
N VAL A 46 4.55 -30.06 6.62
CA VAL A 46 3.10 -29.98 6.79
C VAL A 46 2.80 -29.19 8.05
N HIS A 47 2.12 -28.06 7.89
CA HIS A 47 1.67 -27.18 8.96
C HIS A 47 0.25 -27.52 9.38
N HIS A 48 -0.01 -27.60 10.69
CA HIS A 48 -1.37 -27.68 11.25
C HIS A 48 -1.94 -26.27 11.42
N LYS A 49 -3.04 -25.94 10.73
CA LYS A 49 -3.72 -24.63 10.86
C LYS A 49 -4.35 -24.45 12.25
N GLU A 50 -4.87 -25.55 12.80
CA GLU A 50 -5.55 -25.58 14.09
C GLU A 50 -5.24 -26.89 14.82
N TYR A 51 -5.34 -26.87 16.16
CA TYR A 51 -5.16 -28.05 17.00
C TYR A 51 -6.49 -28.49 17.62
N LEU A 52 -6.92 -29.71 17.28
CA LEU A 52 -8.09 -30.40 17.83
C LEU A 52 -7.67 -31.25 19.04
N LYS A 53 -8.35 -31.05 20.18
CA LYS A 53 -8.08 -31.81 21.40
C LYS A 53 -8.39 -33.30 21.20
N GLY A 54 -7.53 -34.17 21.74
CA GLY A 54 -7.73 -35.62 21.75
C GLY A 54 -7.41 -36.35 20.44
N LYS A 55 -7.01 -35.64 19.37
CA LYS A 55 -6.63 -36.24 18.09
C LYS A 55 -5.12 -36.35 17.91
N ALA A 56 -4.67 -37.45 17.31
CA ALA A 56 -3.30 -37.60 16.84
C ALA A 56 -3.04 -36.74 15.59
N PRO A 57 -1.76 -36.38 15.30
CA PRO A 57 -1.43 -35.40 14.26
C PRO A 57 -1.95 -35.71 12.84
N TRP A 58 -2.17 -36.98 12.49
CA TRP A 58 -2.66 -37.46 11.18
C TRP A 58 -4.18 -37.72 11.15
N GLU A 59 -4.91 -37.52 12.25
CA GLU A 59 -6.36 -37.80 12.35
C GLU A 59 -7.25 -36.61 11.98
N TYR A 60 -6.63 -35.55 11.46
CA TYR A 60 -7.29 -34.32 11.08
C TYR A 60 -7.67 -34.41 9.59
N PRO A 61 -8.77 -33.79 9.17
CA PRO A 61 -9.09 -33.68 7.74
C PRO A 61 -7.99 -32.90 6.99
N PHE A 62 -7.72 -33.25 5.72
CA PHE A 62 -6.70 -32.57 4.91
C PHE A 62 -6.86 -31.03 4.86
N GLY A 63 -8.09 -30.52 4.93
CA GLY A 63 -8.36 -29.08 4.98
C GLY A 63 -7.75 -28.34 6.19
N PHE A 64 -7.27 -29.06 7.21
CA PHE A 64 -6.61 -28.50 8.40
C PHE A 64 -5.10 -28.36 8.23
N PHE A 65 -4.58 -28.66 7.03
CA PHE A 65 -3.15 -28.64 6.76
C PHE A 65 -2.76 -27.70 5.64
N GLU A 66 -1.51 -27.28 5.66
CA GLU A 66 -0.85 -26.62 4.53
C GLU A 66 0.53 -27.24 4.32
N THR A 67 0.87 -27.59 3.08
CA THR A 67 2.25 -27.88 2.71
C THR A 67 3.02 -26.57 2.53
N LEU A 68 3.97 -26.29 3.43
CA LEU A 68 4.76 -25.06 3.45
C LEU A 68 6.26 -25.34 3.31
N CYS A 69 7.00 -24.48 2.61
CA CYS A 69 8.47 -24.50 2.71
C CYS A 69 8.93 -24.01 4.09
N ARG A 70 10.16 -24.34 4.50
CA ARG A 70 10.75 -23.92 5.80
C ARG A 70 10.53 -22.43 6.13
N ARG A 71 10.67 -21.56 5.13
CA ARG A 71 10.48 -20.13 5.28
C ARG A 71 9.02 -19.80 5.59
N CYS A 72 8.07 -20.16 4.72
CA CYS A 72 6.65 -19.86 4.93
C CYS A 72 6.11 -20.49 6.22
N HIS A 73 6.64 -21.66 6.60
CA HIS A 73 6.31 -22.27 7.88
C HIS A 73 6.82 -21.45 9.08
N ALA A 74 8.04 -20.89 8.99
CA ALA A 74 8.57 -20.00 10.01
C ALA A 74 7.81 -18.66 10.07
N GLU A 75 7.38 -18.12 8.93
CA GLU A 75 6.52 -16.93 8.86
C GLU A 75 5.16 -17.18 9.55
N GLU A 76 4.55 -18.34 9.29
CA GLU A 76 3.27 -18.71 9.91
C GLU A 76 3.37 -18.82 11.44
N HIS A 77 4.51 -19.30 11.95
CA HIS A 77 4.79 -19.34 13.39
C HIS A 77 5.31 -18.01 13.95
N GLY A 78 5.33 -16.93 13.18
CA GLY A 78 5.83 -15.62 13.63
C GLY A 78 7.31 -15.64 14.03
N LYS A 79 8.11 -16.55 13.46
CA LYS A 79 9.56 -16.64 13.72
C LYS A 79 10.38 -15.75 12.80
N ILE A 80 9.85 -15.46 11.61
CA ILE A 80 10.46 -14.53 10.65
C ILE A 80 9.38 -13.64 10.06
N ARG A 81 9.81 -12.46 9.62
CA ARG A 81 8.95 -11.43 9.08
C ARG A 81 8.27 -11.87 7.77
N PRO A 82 6.94 -11.70 7.64
CA PRO A 82 6.22 -11.94 6.39
C PRO A 82 6.69 -11.02 5.24
N GLU A 83 6.72 -11.53 4.01
CA GLU A 83 7.05 -10.70 2.82
C GLU A 83 5.88 -9.90 2.27
N SER A 84 4.65 -10.25 2.64
CA SER A 84 3.42 -9.68 2.10
C SER A 84 2.31 -9.70 3.16
N GLY A 85 1.13 -9.18 2.81
CA GLY A 85 -0.02 -9.11 3.73
C GLY A 85 0.05 -7.95 4.72
N TRP A 86 0.91 -6.97 4.45
CA TRP A 86 1.03 -5.76 5.26
C TRP A 86 0.00 -4.71 4.83
N GLU A 87 -0.47 -3.93 5.80
CA GLU A 87 -1.41 -2.84 5.58
C GLU A 87 -0.74 -1.51 5.87
N TYR A 88 -0.94 -0.52 4.99
CA TYR A 88 -0.53 0.86 5.21
C TYR A 88 -1.41 1.50 6.29
N VAL A 89 -0.80 2.19 7.26
CA VAL A 89 -1.54 2.86 8.35
C VAL A 89 -1.26 4.36 8.45
N GLY A 90 -0.15 4.85 7.89
CA GLY A 90 0.19 6.26 7.94
C GLY A 90 1.55 6.57 7.35
N GLU A 91 1.89 7.86 7.32
CA GLU A 91 3.15 8.35 6.76
C GLU A 91 3.70 9.54 7.53
N ASP A 92 5.00 9.80 7.34
CA ASP A 92 5.69 10.99 7.86
C ASP A 92 6.76 11.47 6.86
N ASP A 93 7.12 12.75 6.94
CA ASP A 93 8.25 13.37 6.20
C ASP A 93 9.24 13.95 7.19
N LEU A 94 10.36 13.25 7.37
CA LEU A 94 11.44 13.66 8.29
C LEU A 94 12.18 14.92 7.82
N GLY A 95 11.90 15.44 6.62
CA GLY A 95 12.53 16.64 6.06
C GLY A 95 13.92 16.38 5.44
N GLY A 96 14.60 15.30 5.83
CA GLY A 96 15.89 14.83 5.31
C GLY A 96 16.05 13.32 5.47
N LEU A 97 17.18 12.75 5.04
CA LEU A 97 17.50 11.32 5.20
C LEU A 97 17.89 11.03 6.65
N TYR A 98 16.92 11.09 7.56
CA TYR A 98 17.13 10.94 9.00
C TYR A 98 16.57 9.64 9.58
N GLY A 99 15.78 8.91 8.79
CA GLY A 99 15.22 7.62 9.17
C GLY A 99 16.01 6.47 8.56
N ASN A 100 15.80 5.26 9.07
CA ASN A 100 16.30 4.03 8.47
C ASN A 100 15.11 3.10 8.22
N CYS A 101 15.01 2.53 7.04
CA CYS A 101 13.97 1.58 6.69
C CYS A 101 14.14 0.28 7.50
N GLU A 102 13.15 -0.10 8.31
CA GLU A 102 13.24 -1.30 9.15
C GLU A 102 13.23 -2.62 8.35
N ARG A 103 12.88 -2.57 7.06
CA ARG A 103 12.98 -3.72 6.16
C ARG A 103 14.38 -3.96 5.63
N CYS A 104 15.02 -2.90 5.11
CA CYS A 104 16.25 -3.00 4.30
C CYS A 104 17.42 -2.14 4.80
N ALA A 105 17.26 -1.45 5.94
CA ALA A 105 18.23 -0.55 6.56
C ALA A 105 18.67 0.68 5.73
N THR A 106 18.08 0.90 4.55
CA THR A 106 18.37 2.09 3.73
C THR A 106 17.93 3.36 4.47
N GLU A 107 18.75 4.41 4.43
CA GLU A 107 18.37 5.73 4.93
C GLU A 107 17.17 6.28 4.16
N ILE A 108 16.19 6.81 4.87
CA ILE A 108 14.92 7.29 4.31
C ILE A 108 14.56 8.66 4.86
N ARG A 109 13.89 9.44 4.01
CA ARG A 109 13.24 10.69 4.39
C ARG A 109 11.75 10.50 4.61
N TYR A 110 11.12 9.79 3.69
CA TYR A 110 9.69 9.54 3.70
C TYR A 110 9.45 8.19 4.37
N VAL A 111 8.73 8.24 5.48
CA VAL A 111 8.43 7.08 6.31
C VAL A 111 7.00 6.66 6.02
N PHE A 112 6.81 5.37 5.78
CA PHE A 112 5.50 4.74 5.64
C PHE A 112 5.37 3.71 6.76
N PHE A 113 4.34 3.89 7.58
CA PHE A 113 4.01 2.95 8.65
C PHE A 113 3.14 1.84 8.09
N VAL A 114 3.55 0.60 8.35
CA VAL A 114 2.84 -0.61 7.93
C VAL A 114 2.60 -1.54 9.11
N GLN A 115 1.47 -2.26 9.10
CA GLN A 115 1.12 -3.24 10.14
C GLN A 115 0.84 -4.62 9.54
N HIS A 116 1.01 -5.67 10.34
CA HIS A 116 0.66 -7.04 9.96
C HIS A 116 0.00 -7.78 11.15
N PRO A 117 -1.03 -8.61 10.95
CA PRO A 117 -1.74 -9.26 12.07
C PRO A 117 -0.87 -10.17 12.95
N LYS A 118 0.22 -10.70 12.39
CA LYS A 118 1.14 -11.65 13.05
C LYS A 118 2.57 -11.11 13.24
N TRP A 119 2.80 -9.81 13.02
CA TRP A 119 4.14 -9.22 13.18
C TRP A 119 4.03 -7.81 13.77
N GLU A 120 5.10 -7.34 14.41
CA GLU A 120 5.16 -5.97 14.91
C GLU A 120 5.03 -4.93 13.77
N PRO A 121 4.39 -3.78 14.00
CA PRO A 121 4.34 -2.70 13.02
C PRO A 121 5.75 -2.24 12.65
N MET A 122 5.90 -1.72 11.42
CA MET A 122 7.18 -1.24 10.93
C MET A 122 7.11 0.14 10.29
N ALA A 123 8.21 0.87 10.39
CA ALA A 123 8.50 2.08 9.65
C ALA A 123 9.42 1.75 8.44
N VAL A 124 8.89 1.92 7.22
CA VAL A 124 9.60 1.55 5.99
C VAL A 124 9.66 2.68 4.97
N GLY A 125 10.61 2.60 4.05
CA GLY A 125 10.69 3.52 2.91
C GLY A 125 9.68 3.19 1.80
N THR A 126 9.55 4.09 0.83
CA THR A 126 8.58 4.01 -0.29
C THR A 126 8.55 2.65 -0.98
N ILE A 127 9.70 2.15 -1.44
CA ILE A 127 9.79 0.87 -2.18
C ILE A 127 9.35 -0.29 -1.28
N CYS A 128 9.79 -0.29 -0.03
CA CYS A 128 9.45 -1.36 0.90
C CYS A 128 7.98 -1.34 1.30
N CYS A 129 7.35 -0.18 1.40
CA CYS A 129 5.90 -0.08 1.63
C CYS A 129 5.12 -0.70 0.46
N ASP A 130 5.47 -0.34 -0.78
CA ASP A 130 4.80 -0.87 -1.97
C ASP A 130 4.96 -2.40 -2.07
N ASP A 131 6.17 -2.92 -1.85
CA ASP A 131 6.44 -4.36 -1.86
C ASP A 131 5.65 -5.12 -0.79
N LEU A 132 5.67 -4.63 0.47
CA LEU A 132 5.05 -5.31 1.61
C LEU A 132 3.51 -5.31 1.50
N THR A 133 2.95 -4.21 0.99
CA THR A 133 1.49 -4.07 0.79
C THR A 133 1.02 -4.69 -0.53
N GLY A 134 1.92 -4.95 -1.47
CA GLY A 134 1.58 -5.36 -2.84
C GLY A 134 0.86 -4.25 -3.62
N THR A 135 1.07 -2.98 -3.28
CA THR A 135 0.42 -1.82 -3.92
C THR A 135 1.44 -0.82 -4.46
N LYS A 136 0.96 0.29 -5.06
CA LYS A 136 1.80 1.45 -5.43
C LYS A 136 1.49 2.68 -4.58
N LEU A 137 0.83 2.49 -3.44
CA LEU A 137 0.30 3.57 -2.62
C LEU A 137 1.39 4.58 -2.25
N ALA A 138 2.54 4.09 -1.77
CA ALA A 138 3.61 4.97 -1.32
C ALA A 138 4.24 5.70 -2.50
N SER A 139 4.54 4.99 -3.59
CA SER A 139 5.09 5.61 -4.80
C SER A 139 4.16 6.67 -5.40
N ASP A 140 2.87 6.39 -5.50
CA ASP A 140 1.92 7.30 -6.12
C ASP A 140 1.64 8.51 -5.25
N LYS A 141 1.57 8.33 -3.92
CA LYS A 141 1.53 9.43 -2.96
C LYS A 141 2.74 10.34 -3.08
N ARG A 142 3.96 9.78 -3.16
CA ARG A 142 5.19 10.56 -3.35
C ARG A 142 5.16 11.37 -4.63
N LYS A 143 4.76 10.76 -5.74
CA LYS A 143 4.67 11.47 -7.03
C LYS A 143 3.63 12.59 -6.97
N TYR A 144 2.49 12.35 -6.32
CA TYR A 144 1.44 13.34 -6.12
C TYR A 144 1.96 14.54 -5.30
N ASP A 145 2.55 14.29 -4.12
CA ASP A 145 3.07 15.35 -3.24
C ASP A 145 4.13 16.19 -3.94
N ASP A 146 5.04 15.54 -4.66
CA ASP A 146 6.09 16.21 -5.41
C ASP A 146 5.51 17.08 -6.54
N ARG A 147 4.45 16.63 -7.24
CA ARG A 147 3.78 17.44 -8.27
C ARG A 147 3.01 18.61 -7.66
N LEU A 148 2.28 18.38 -6.57
CA LEU A 148 1.56 19.42 -5.85
C LEU A 148 2.54 20.50 -5.35
N LYS A 149 3.64 20.09 -4.71
CA LYS A 149 4.69 21.01 -4.24
C LYS A 149 5.27 21.85 -5.38
N ARG A 150 5.58 21.24 -6.52
CA ARG A 150 6.06 21.97 -7.72
C ARG A 150 5.02 22.92 -8.27
N PHE A 151 3.75 22.52 -8.26
CA PHE A 151 2.64 23.37 -8.72
C PHE A 151 2.46 24.60 -7.82
N LEU A 152 2.40 24.41 -6.49
CA LEU A 152 2.23 25.49 -5.52
C LEU A 152 3.40 26.49 -5.54
N LYS A 153 4.63 25.99 -5.69
CA LYS A 153 5.87 26.80 -5.70
C LYS A 153 6.32 27.23 -7.09
N SER A 154 5.49 27.07 -8.11
CA SER A 154 5.91 27.36 -9.49
C SER A 154 6.16 28.85 -9.69
N ASN A 155 7.32 29.22 -10.23
CA ASN A 155 7.61 30.61 -10.65
C ASN A 155 6.76 31.08 -11.85
N ARG A 156 5.93 30.19 -12.42
CA ARG A 156 4.97 30.53 -13.47
C ARG A 156 3.67 31.15 -12.94
N TRP A 157 3.49 31.16 -11.62
CA TRP A 157 2.41 31.92 -11.01
C TRP A 157 2.71 33.41 -11.13
N SER A 158 1.79 34.15 -11.73
CA SER A 158 1.77 35.61 -11.70
C SER A 158 0.92 36.06 -10.51
N GLU A 159 1.39 37.08 -9.79
CA GLU A 159 0.69 37.64 -8.65
C GLU A 159 0.47 39.14 -8.85
N GLU A 160 -0.78 39.58 -8.72
CA GLU A 160 -1.18 40.97 -8.85
C GLU A 160 -2.35 41.25 -7.90
N ASN A 161 -2.22 42.28 -7.04
CA ASN A 161 -3.26 42.68 -6.07
C ASN A 161 -3.83 41.52 -5.23
N GLY A 162 -2.98 40.57 -4.83
CA GLY A 162 -3.38 39.37 -4.08
C GLY A 162 -4.11 38.30 -4.89
N SER A 163 -4.31 38.52 -6.19
CA SER A 163 -4.78 37.50 -7.14
C SER A 163 -3.59 36.73 -7.70
N HIS A 164 -3.67 35.40 -7.67
CA HIS A 164 -2.67 34.52 -8.28
C HIS A 164 -3.22 33.91 -9.55
N SER A 165 -2.43 33.89 -10.63
CA SER A 165 -2.84 33.26 -11.89
C SER A 165 -1.73 32.40 -12.51
N ILE A 166 -2.11 31.30 -13.14
CA ILE A 166 -1.20 30.45 -13.90
C ILE A 166 -1.94 29.84 -15.09
N LYS A 167 -1.28 29.71 -16.23
CA LYS A 167 -1.79 28.94 -17.36
C LYS A 167 -1.17 27.55 -17.35
N GLN A 168 -1.97 26.51 -17.24
CA GLN A 168 -1.54 25.11 -17.33
C GLN A 168 -2.22 24.42 -18.52
N LYS A 169 -1.42 24.02 -19.52
CA LYS A 169 -1.91 23.59 -20.84
C LYS A 169 -2.88 24.65 -21.44
N ARG A 170 -4.15 24.30 -21.60
CA ARG A 170 -5.23 25.15 -22.14
C ARG A 170 -6.09 25.81 -21.06
N ILE A 171 -5.78 25.58 -19.78
CA ILE A 171 -6.57 26.06 -18.64
C ILE A 171 -5.85 27.24 -18.02
N VAL A 172 -6.49 28.40 -18.01
CA VAL A 172 -6.07 29.57 -17.23
C VAL A 172 -6.71 29.46 -15.86
N ILE A 173 -5.90 29.39 -14.82
CA ILE A 173 -6.34 29.29 -13.43
C ILE A 173 -6.11 30.66 -12.79
N GLN A 174 -7.12 31.16 -12.10
CA GLN A 174 -7.04 32.39 -11.32
C GLN A 174 -7.61 32.13 -9.92
N VAL A 175 -6.88 32.56 -8.90
CA VAL A 175 -7.27 32.53 -7.50
C VAL A 175 -7.31 33.97 -7.03
N SER A 176 -8.52 34.51 -6.84
CA SER A 176 -8.71 35.92 -6.49
C SER A 176 -9.25 36.07 -5.07
N PRO A 177 -8.85 37.11 -4.33
CA PRO A 177 -9.43 37.40 -3.03
C PRO A 177 -10.90 37.83 -3.18
N ILE A 178 -11.73 37.39 -2.24
CA ILE A 178 -13.13 37.80 -2.08
C ILE A 178 -13.40 38.11 -0.61
N SER A 179 -14.57 38.68 -0.30
CA SER A 179 -14.99 38.83 1.09
C SER A 179 -15.02 37.46 1.78
N GLY A 180 -14.19 37.27 2.81
CA GLY A 180 -14.11 36.04 3.60
C GLY A 180 -13.22 34.92 3.04
N GLY A 181 -12.39 35.16 2.00
CA GLY A 181 -11.42 34.17 1.55
C GLY A 181 -10.99 34.33 0.09
N TYR A 182 -10.86 33.21 -0.62
CA TYR A 182 -10.42 33.14 -2.01
C TYR A 182 -11.41 32.38 -2.88
N ARG A 183 -11.53 32.76 -4.14
CA ARG A 183 -12.34 32.06 -5.14
C ARG A 183 -11.49 31.64 -6.34
N LEU A 184 -11.76 30.43 -6.81
CA LEU A 184 -11.14 29.86 -7.99
C LEU A 184 -11.94 30.22 -9.23
N LYS A 185 -11.25 30.66 -10.29
CA LYS A 185 -11.80 30.81 -11.64
C LYS A 185 -10.91 30.03 -12.59
N MET A 186 -11.52 29.25 -13.48
CA MET A 186 -10.82 28.51 -14.52
C MET A 186 -11.36 28.89 -15.89
N ASN A 187 -10.50 29.44 -16.75
CA ASN A 187 -10.88 30.09 -18.00
C ASN A 187 -11.93 31.19 -17.72
N ASN A 188 -13.13 31.04 -18.28
CA ASN A 188 -14.24 31.97 -18.10
C ASN A 188 -15.30 31.43 -17.12
N THR A 189 -14.97 30.41 -16.32
CA THR A 189 -15.90 29.77 -15.39
C THR A 189 -15.47 30.04 -13.95
N ASP A 190 -16.32 30.75 -13.21
CA ASP A 190 -16.14 30.99 -11.78
C ASP A 190 -16.56 29.75 -10.98
N GLY A 191 -15.70 29.34 -10.05
CA GLY A 191 -15.99 28.33 -9.05
C GLY A 191 -17.01 28.82 -8.03
N LYS A 192 -17.75 27.89 -7.44
CA LYS A 192 -18.79 28.19 -6.45
C LYS A 192 -18.28 28.18 -5.01
N GLU A 193 -17.20 27.45 -4.77
CA GLU A 193 -16.60 27.28 -3.46
C GLU A 193 -15.77 28.52 -3.05
N THR A 194 -15.70 28.76 -1.74
CA THR A 194 -14.85 29.77 -1.11
C THR A 194 -13.82 29.04 -0.26
N TYR A 195 -12.55 29.41 -0.42
CA TYR A 195 -11.42 28.78 0.28
C TYR A 195 -10.83 29.75 1.29
N GLU A 196 -10.46 29.25 2.47
CA GLU A 196 -9.87 30.06 3.55
C GLU A 196 -8.53 30.69 3.15
N THR A 197 -7.73 29.97 2.36
CA THR A 197 -6.40 30.41 1.92
C THR A 197 -6.22 30.26 0.41
N TRP A 198 -5.33 31.07 -0.15
CA TRP A 198 -4.97 30.93 -1.57
C TRP A 198 -4.29 29.58 -1.84
N GLN A 199 -3.54 29.03 -0.88
CA GLN A 199 -2.95 27.69 -1.00
C GLN A 199 -4.04 26.62 -1.15
N ALA A 200 -5.10 26.67 -0.33
CA ALA A 200 -6.20 25.71 -0.42
C ALA A 200 -6.91 25.78 -1.78
N ALA A 201 -7.15 26.99 -2.30
CA ALA A 201 -7.70 27.18 -3.64
C ALA A 201 -6.77 26.62 -4.75
N LYS A 202 -5.44 26.83 -4.63
CA LYS A 202 -4.46 26.26 -5.57
C LYS A 202 -4.41 24.74 -5.48
N THR A 203 -4.44 24.14 -4.29
CA THR A 203 -4.49 22.68 -4.11
C THR A 203 -5.73 22.11 -4.77
N ARG A 204 -6.91 22.71 -4.53
CA ARG A 204 -8.15 22.26 -5.20
C ARG A 204 -8.09 22.37 -6.72
N ALA A 205 -7.45 23.42 -7.24
CA ALA A 205 -7.21 23.57 -8.67
C ALA A 205 -6.29 22.48 -9.22
N PHE A 206 -5.23 22.13 -8.48
CA PHE A 206 -4.33 21.03 -8.81
C PHE A 206 -5.10 19.71 -8.88
N ASP A 207 -5.89 19.37 -7.86
CA ASP A 207 -6.65 18.11 -7.81
C ASP A 207 -7.62 17.96 -8.98
N PHE A 208 -8.30 19.05 -9.34
CA PHE A 208 -9.23 19.07 -10.47
C PHE A 208 -8.54 18.80 -11.82
N ILE A 209 -7.29 19.24 -11.96
CA ILE A 209 -6.48 18.99 -13.17
C ILE A 209 -5.90 17.58 -13.14
N GLU A 210 -5.34 17.18 -12.00
CA GLU A 210 -4.63 15.92 -11.82
C GLU A 210 -5.56 14.70 -11.97
N SER A 211 -6.81 14.81 -11.52
CA SER A 211 -7.86 13.78 -11.68
C SER A 211 -8.41 13.62 -13.11
N GLY A 212 -8.02 14.51 -14.03
CA GLY A 212 -8.58 14.60 -15.38
C GLY A 212 -10.01 15.13 -15.43
N ASP A 213 -10.59 15.57 -14.31
CA ASP A 213 -11.93 16.19 -14.29
C ASP A 213 -11.96 17.47 -15.10
N ALA A 214 -10.89 18.25 -15.07
CA ALA A 214 -10.77 19.46 -15.86
C ALA A 214 -10.89 19.19 -17.37
N ASP A 215 -10.20 18.17 -17.87
CA ASP A 215 -10.28 17.80 -19.29
C ASP A 215 -11.71 17.40 -19.67
N ARG A 216 -12.36 16.54 -18.86
CA ARG A 216 -13.77 16.14 -19.06
C ARG A 216 -14.74 17.33 -19.04
N PHE A 217 -14.53 18.27 -18.13
CA PHE A 217 -15.40 19.44 -17.95
C PHE A 217 -15.31 20.40 -19.14
N PHE A 218 -14.09 20.72 -19.58
CA PHE A 218 -13.87 21.66 -20.67
C PHE A 218 -14.14 21.05 -22.05
N GLU A 219 -14.00 19.73 -22.25
CA GLU A 219 -14.45 19.05 -23.47
C GLU A 219 -15.97 19.09 -23.65
N LYS A 220 -16.74 18.85 -22.58
CA LYS A 220 -18.21 18.95 -22.61
C LYS A 220 -18.68 20.37 -22.93
N SER A 221 -18.02 21.36 -22.34
CA SER A 221 -18.33 22.78 -22.53
C SER A 221 -18.03 23.26 -23.96
N ALA A 222 -17.00 22.71 -24.62
CA ALA A 222 -16.69 22.99 -26.02
C ALA A 222 -17.72 22.40 -27.00
N ARG A 223 -18.40 21.30 -26.64
CA ARG A 223 -19.47 20.68 -27.46
C ARG A 223 -20.82 21.39 -27.35
N HIS A 224 -21.04 22.18 -26.29
CA HIS A 224 -22.26 22.97 -26.08
C HIS A 224 -21.90 24.42 -25.71
N PRO A 225 -21.42 25.23 -26.67
CA PRO A 225 -21.19 26.64 -26.41
C PRO A 225 -22.53 27.30 -26.04
N GLN A 226 -22.64 27.80 -24.81
CA GLN A 226 -23.76 28.62 -24.38
C GLN A 226 -23.92 29.78 -25.38
N ARG A 227 -25.08 29.88 -26.04
CA ARG A 227 -25.40 31.01 -26.92
C ARG A 227 -25.38 32.30 -26.07
N PRO A 228 -24.73 33.38 -26.53
CA PRO A 228 -24.78 34.65 -25.82
C PRO A 228 -26.24 35.13 -25.74
N ARG A 229 -26.63 35.63 -24.56
CA ARG A 229 -27.85 36.42 -24.36
C ARG A 229 -27.63 37.83 -24.85
#